data_AF-A0A3N2FX65-F1
#
_entry.id   AF-A0A3N2FX65-F1
#
_cell.length_a   1.000
_cell.length_b   1.000
_cell.length_c   1.000
_cell.angle_alpha   90.00
_cell.angle_beta   90.00
_cell.angle_gamma   90.00
#
_symmetry.space_group_name_H-M   'P 1'
#
loop_
_entity.id
_entity.type
_entity.pdbx_description
1 polymer ?
#
loop_
_entity_poly.entity_id
_entity_poly.type
_entity_poly.pdbx_seq_one_letter_code
_entity_poly.pdbx_strand_id
1 'polypeptide(L)'
;MSEIDFDFTEFDALAAKLGTVPSAARSNLRKAMEVTARHVKDDWRQKVTGSPGLPGLAGAVSYDVKSDSSSRSAIEAEIGYDKGRFQGPFGAISEYGAANEFGTPLHAPRNYGSAALAENVADLERGIDIALQQAEKAAGL
;
A
#
# COMPACT_ATOMS: atom_id res chain seq x y z
N MET A 1 5.80 25.84 -57.19
CA MET A 1 5.25 25.74 -55.82
C MET A 1 6.21 24.87 -55.05
N SER A 2 6.88 25.42 -54.03
CA SER A 2 7.73 24.63 -53.13
C SER A 2 6.83 23.81 -52.21
N GLU A 3 7.07 22.52 -52.16
CA GLU A 3 6.45 21.60 -51.20
C GLU A 3 6.99 21.92 -49.80
N ILE A 4 6.09 22.18 -48.85
CA ILE A 4 6.47 22.39 -47.45
C ILE A 4 6.45 21.00 -46.81
N ASP A 5 7.63 20.47 -46.54
CA ASP A 5 7.81 19.21 -45.81
C ASP A 5 7.88 19.52 -44.31
N PHE A 6 7.04 18.85 -43.52
CA PHE A 6 6.95 19.05 -42.08
C PHE A 6 7.52 17.82 -41.37
N ASP A 7 8.58 18.00 -40.58
CA ASP A 7 9.17 16.94 -39.76
C ASP A 7 8.45 16.83 -38.41
N PHE A 8 7.80 15.69 -38.18
CA PHE A 8 7.10 15.35 -36.94
C PHE A 8 7.78 14.25 -36.13
N THR A 9 8.99 13.84 -36.51
CA THR A 9 9.71 12.70 -35.90
C THR A 9 9.89 12.88 -34.39
N GLU A 10 10.17 14.10 -33.93
CA GLU A 10 10.30 14.40 -32.50
C GLU A 10 8.96 14.30 -31.74
N PHE A 11 7.85 14.68 -32.38
CA PHE A 11 6.51 14.55 -31.79
C PHE A 11 6.09 13.09 -31.69
N ASP A 12 6.35 12.28 -32.72
CA ASP A 12 6.08 10.84 -32.71
C ASP A 12 6.93 10.12 -31.67
N ALA A 13 8.20 10.52 -31.52
CA ALA A 13 9.08 10.00 -30.47
C ALA A 13 8.56 10.35 -29.06
N LEU A 14 8.06 11.59 -28.87
CA LEU A 14 7.43 11.99 -27.61
C LEU A 14 6.16 11.19 -27.32
N ALA A 15 5.27 11.03 -28.31
CA ALA A 15 4.05 10.24 -28.17
C ALA A 15 4.34 8.77 -27.83
N ALA A 16 5.36 8.18 -28.47
CA ALA A 16 5.83 6.83 -28.17
C ALA A 16 6.37 6.71 -26.73
N LYS A 17 7.16 7.69 -26.27
CA LYS A 17 7.66 7.74 -24.88
C LYS A 17 6.52 7.89 -23.87
N LEU A 18 5.56 8.77 -24.12
CA LEU A 18 4.36 8.92 -23.29
C LEU A 18 3.54 7.62 -23.23
N GLY A 19 3.54 6.82 -24.31
CA GLY A 19 2.91 5.51 -24.35
C GLY A 19 3.55 4.45 -23.45
N THR A 20 4.84 4.57 -23.07
CA THR A 20 5.54 3.59 -22.23
C THR A 20 5.51 3.90 -20.74
N VAL A 21 5.31 5.18 -20.37
CA VAL A 21 5.18 5.67 -18.98
C VAL A 21 4.18 4.84 -18.14
N PRO A 22 2.97 4.49 -18.62
CA PRO A 22 2.00 3.73 -17.82
C PRO A 22 2.50 2.36 -17.35
N SER A 23 3.30 1.69 -18.17
CA SER A 23 3.84 0.35 -17.84
C SER A 23 4.96 0.41 -16.79
N ALA A 24 5.87 1.38 -16.93
CA ALA A 24 6.96 1.61 -15.98
C ALA A 24 6.41 2.13 -14.64
N ALA A 25 5.42 3.03 -14.70
CA ALA A 25 4.72 3.54 -13.54
C ALA A 25 4.06 2.42 -12.73
N ARG A 26 3.37 1.47 -13.38
CA ARG A 26 2.70 0.36 -12.67
C ARG A 26 3.66 -0.48 -11.81
N SER A 27 4.84 -0.82 -12.34
CA SER A 27 5.85 -1.58 -11.61
C SER A 27 6.35 -0.82 -10.37
N ASN A 28 6.64 0.46 -10.54
CA ASN A 28 7.16 1.29 -9.45
C ASN A 28 6.08 1.62 -8.41
N LEU A 29 4.84 1.87 -8.84
CA LEU A 29 3.68 2.03 -7.95
C LEU A 29 3.42 0.78 -7.12
N ARG A 30 3.56 -0.42 -7.73
CA ARG A 30 3.45 -1.68 -6.98
C ARG A 30 4.51 -1.78 -5.90
N LYS A 31 5.76 -1.42 -6.20
CA LYS A 31 6.85 -1.40 -5.22
C LYS A 31 6.57 -0.40 -4.10
N ALA A 32 6.12 0.82 -4.43
CA ALA A 32 5.76 1.83 -3.44
C ALA A 32 4.69 1.29 -2.47
N MET A 33 3.61 0.71 -3.02
CA MET A 33 2.55 0.10 -2.21
C MET A 33 3.08 -1.04 -1.32
N GLU A 34 3.93 -1.93 -1.85
CA GLU A 34 4.50 -3.04 -1.09
C GLU A 34 5.41 -2.58 0.06
N VAL A 35 6.21 -1.53 -0.17
CA VAL A 35 7.06 -0.93 0.86
C VAL A 35 6.22 -0.26 1.94
N THR A 36 5.25 0.58 1.57
CA THR A 36 4.36 1.22 2.55
C THR A 36 3.56 0.19 3.34
N ALA A 37 2.98 -0.82 2.69
CA ALA A 37 2.24 -1.88 3.38
C ALA A 37 3.12 -2.63 4.40
N ARG A 38 4.39 -2.84 4.07
CA ARG A 38 5.38 -3.40 5.00
C ARG A 38 5.61 -2.46 6.20
N HIS A 39 5.78 -1.17 5.98
CA HIS A 39 5.98 -0.20 7.07
C HIS A 39 4.76 -0.13 7.99
N VAL A 40 3.54 -0.02 7.44
CA VAL A 40 2.28 -0.05 8.21
C VAL A 40 2.20 -1.32 9.05
N LYS A 41 2.51 -2.49 8.46
CA LYS A 41 2.56 -3.76 9.19
C LYS A 41 3.60 -3.68 10.33
N ASP A 42 4.82 -3.23 10.06
CA ASP A 42 5.89 -3.20 11.06
C ASP A 42 5.56 -2.22 12.22
N ASP A 43 4.97 -1.05 11.93
CA ASP A 43 4.52 -0.08 12.95
C ASP A 43 3.35 -0.60 13.78
N TRP A 44 2.37 -1.26 13.16
CA TRP A 44 1.28 -1.90 13.88
C TRP A 44 1.80 -3.03 14.78
N ARG A 45 2.73 -3.85 14.27
CA ARG A 45 3.40 -4.90 15.06
C ARG A 45 4.10 -4.32 16.27
N GLN A 46 4.81 -3.21 16.12
CA GLN A 46 5.47 -2.54 17.23
C GLN A 46 4.45 -2.09 18.29
N LYS A 47 3.36 -1.43 17.86
CA LYS A 47 2.31 -0.93 18.77
C LYS A 47 1.63 -2.06 19.56
N VAL A 48 1.43 -3.23 18.94
CA VAL A 48 0.78 -4.38 19.59
C VAL A 48 1.76 -5.30 20.36
N THR A 49 3.07 -5.07 20.24
CA THR A 49 4.07 -5.87 20.98
C THR A 49 3.89 -5.69 22.48
N GLY A 50 4.00 -6.79 23.24
CA GLY A 50 3.83 -6.76 24.69
C GLY A 50 2.37 -6.67 25.16
N SER A 51 1.39 -6.89 24.26
CA SER A 51 -0.02 -6.90 24.61
C SER A 51 -0.33 -7.86 25.78
N PRO A 52 -0.87 -7.35 26.91
CA PRO A 52 -1.27 -8.19 28.03
C PRO A 52 -2.30 -9.24 27.59
N GLY A 53 -2.07 -10.51 27.95
CA GLY A 53 -2.95 -11.63 27.60
C GLY A 53 -2.87 -12.11 26.15
N LEU A 54 -2.24 -11.35 25.25
CA LEU A 54 -2.10 -11.69 23.82
C LEU A 54 -0.66 -11.46 23.31
N PRO A 55 0.36 -12.10 23.91
CA PRO A 55 1.77 -11.86 23.56
C PRO A 55 2.13 -12.26 22.12
N GLY A 56 1.38 -13.19 21.52
CA GLY A 56 1.59 -13.67 20.16
C GLY A 56 0.95 -12.80 19.08
N LEU A 57 0.14 -11.81 19.47
CA LEU A 57 -0.67 -11.02 18.54
C LEU A 57 0.17 -10.22 17.54
N ALA A 58 1.36 -9.76 17.95
CA ALA A 58 2.32 -9.11 17.06
C ALA A 58 2.83 -10.02 15.94
N GLY A 59 2.85 -11.34 16.13
CA GLY A 59 3.21 -12.30 15.08
C GLY A 59 2.11 -12.50 14.03
N ALA A 60 0.87 -12.16 14.38
CA ALA A 60 -0.29 -12.34 13.53
C ALA A 60 -0.51 -11.19 12.53
N VAL A 61 0.07 -10.01 12.76
CA VAL A 61 -0.04 -8.90 11.79
C VAL A 61 0.74 -9.25 10.52
N SER A 62 0.06 -9.23 9.39
CA SER A 62 0.59 -9.49 8.06
C SER A 62 0.16 -8.40 7.08
N TYR A 63 0.72 -8.47 5.87
CA TYR A 63 0.16 -7.77 4.72
C TYR A 63 0.14 -8.72 3.52
N ASP A 64 -0.76 -8.46 2.59
CA ASP A 64 -0.78 -9.05 1.26
C ASP A 64 -0.97 -7.94 0.22
N VAL A 65 -0.32 -8.08 -0.94
CA VAL A 65 -0.42 -7.11 -2.05
C VAL A 65 -1.07 -7.81 -3.23
N LYS A 66 -2.31 -7.43 -3.53
CA LYS A 66 -3.06 -7.93 -4.67
C LYS A 66 -2.84 -6.99 -5.85
N SER A 67 -2.18 -7.52 -6.88
CA SER A 67 -2.15 -6.90 -8.20
C SER A 67 -2.80 -7.88 -9.16
N ASP A 68 -4.08 -7.69 -9.44
CA ASP A 68 -4.74 -8.47 -10.48
C ASP A 68 -4.07 -8.14 -11.82
N SER A 69 -3.51 -9.17 -12.47
CA SER A 69 -2.88 -9.04 -13.79
C SER A 69 -3.91 -8.83 -14.90
N SER A 70 -5.20 -9.09 -14.61
CA SER A 70 -6.32 -8.98 -15.55
C SER A 70 -7.09 -7.66 -15.44
N SER A 71 -7.11 -7.02 -14.27
CA SER A 71 -7.72 -5.70 -14.09
C SER A 71 -6.68 -4.58 -14.22
N ARG A 72 -6.96 -3.66 -15.16
CA ARG A 72 -6.02 -2.62 -15.59
C ARG A 72 -5.80 -1.49 -14.57
N SER A 73 -6.39 -1.50 -13.37
CA SER A 73 -6.57 -0.22 -12.67
C SER A 73 -6.34 -0.15 -11.15
N ALA A 74 -6.18 -1.25 -10.41
CA ALA A 74 -5.98 -1.16 -8.95
C ALA A 74 -4.79 -1.98 -8.46
N ILE A 75 -3.96 -1.36 -7.63
CA ILE A 75 -2.95 -2.02 -6.79
C ILE A 75 -3.49 -1.89 -5.38
N GLU A 76 -3.79 -3.01 -4.75
CA GLU A 76 -4.40 -3.04 -3.42
C GLU A 76 -3.47 -3.76 -2.45
N ALA A 77 -3.39 -3.25 -1.22
CA ALA A 77 -2.70 -3.90 -0.12
C ALA A 77 -3.67 -4.06 1.05
N GLU A 78 -3.77 -5.27 1.57
CA GLU A 78 -4.51 -5.59 2.78
C GLU A 78 -3.53 -5.76 3.92
N ILE A 79 -3.67 -4.97 4.98
CA ILE A 79 -2.86 -5.07 6.20
C ILE A 79 -3.79 -5.42 7.36
N GLY A 80 -3.44 -6.45 8.14
CA GLY A 80 -4.34 -6.93 9.18
C GLY A 80 -3.80 -8.12 9.95
N TYR A 81 -4.63 -8.64 10.85
CA TYR A 81 -4.36 -9.89 11.54
C TYR A 81 -4.70 -11.09 10.66
N ASP A 82 -3.69 -11.92 10.38
CA ASP A 82 -3.85 -13.21 9.72
C ASP A 82 -4.52 -14.20 10.68
N LYS A 83 -5.78 -14.54 10.40
CA LYS A 83 -6.59 -15.47 11.20
C LYS A 83 -6.02 -16.89 11.23
N GLY A 84 -5.13 -17.25 10.30
CA GLY A 84 -4.42 -18.53 10.29
C GLY A 84 -3.24 -18.60 11.25
N ARG A 85 -2.80 -17.46 11.81
CA ARG A 85 -1.65 -17.40 12.73
C ARG A 85 -2.08 -17.48 14.18
N PHE A 86 -1.14 -17.88 15.04
CA PHE A 86 -1.32 -17.93 16.48
C PHE A 86 -1.84 -16.57 17.01
N GLN A 87 -2.97 -16.62 17.71
CA GLN A 87 -3.72 -15.45 18.23
C GLN A 87 -4.27 -14.46 17.19
N GLY A 88 -4.13 -14.73 15.89
CA GLY A 88 -4.72 -13.91 14.82
C GLY A 88 -6.24 -13.75 14.89
N PRO A 89 -7.03 -14.79 15.25
CA PRO A 89 -8.47 -14.66 15.43
C PRO A 89 -8.89 -13.63 16.51
N PHE A 90 -8.03 -13.35 17.49
CA PHE A 90 -8.30 -12.33 18.52
C PHE A 90 -7.99 -10.90 18.06
N GLY A 91 -7.44 -10.73 16.86
CA GLY A 91 -7.07 -9.44 16.29
C GLY A 91 -8.21 -8.44 16.21
N ALA A 92 -9.42 -8.89 15.83
CA ALA A 92 -10.58 -8.02 15.77
C ALA A 92 -10.98 -7.48 17.14
N ILE A 93 -10.94 -8.33 18.18
CA ILE A 93 -11.23 -7.91 19.56
C ILE A 93 -10.17 -6.94 20.07
N SER A 94 -8.91 -7.17 19.72
CA SER A 94 -7.82 -6.25 20.10
C SER A 94 -7.92 -4.89 19.41
N GLU A 95 -8.26 -4.87 18.12
CA GLU A 95 -8.28 -3.63 17.33
C GLU A 95 -9.53 -2.80 17.63
N TYR A 96 -10.69 -3.44 17.58
CA TYR A 96 -12.00 -2.78 17.64
C TYR A 96 -12.67 -2.87 19.01
N GLY A 97 -12.05 -3.57 19.95
CA GLY A 97 -12.62 -3.80 21.28
C GLY A 97 -13.71 -4.86 21.28
N ALA A 98 -14.28 -5.07 22.47
CA ALA A 98 -15.44 -5.92 22.67
C ALA A 98 -16.29 -5.38 23.82
N ALA A 99 -17.60 -5.60 23.74
CA ALA A 99 -18.56 -5.30 24.80
C ALA A 99 -19.29 -6.58 25.22
N ASN A 100 -19.83 -6.59 26.44
CA ASN A 100 -20.74 -7.65 26.89
C ASN A 100 -22.14 -7.48 26.25
N GLU A 101 -23.04 -8.41 26.55
CA GLU A 101 -24.43 -8.42 26.07
C GLU A 101 -25.25 -7.18 26.47
N PHE A 102 -24.79 -6.43 27.48
CA PHE A 102 -25.39 -5.18 27.94
C PHE A 102 -24.72 -3.93 27.35
N GLY A 103 -23.80 -4.09 26.39
CA GLY A 103 -23.07 -2.98 25.77
C GLY A 103 -21.97 -2.36 26.64
N THR A 104 -21.62 -2.99 27.77
CA THR A 104 -20.52 -2.54 28.62
C THR A 104 -19.18 -2.94 28.00
N PRO A 105 -18.22 -2.01 27.78
CA PRO A 105 -16.92 -2.34 27.23
C PRO A 105 -16.16 -3.32 28.12
N LEU A 106 -15.80 -4.49 27.58
CA LEU A 106 -14.89 -5.45 28.20
C LEU A 106 -13.44 -5.14 27.81
N HIS A 107 -13.24 -4.73 26.56
CA HIS A 107 -11.96 -4.32 26.02
C HIS A 107 -12.15 -3.08 25.15
N ALA A 108 -11.38 -2.03 25.45
CA ALA A 108 -11.39 -0.80 24.66
C ALA A 108 -10.71 -1.04 23.29
N PRO A 109 -11.20 -0.39 22.21
CA PRO A 109 -10.53 -0.41 20.92
C PRO A 109 -9.15 0.22 21.03
N ARG A 110 -8.19 -0.35 20.30
CA ARG A 110 -6.81 0.17 20.25
C ARG A 110 -6.55 1.00 19.00
N ASN A 111 -7.21 0.67 17.89
CA ASN A 111 -7.09 1.39 16.61
C ASN A 111 -5.64 1.52 16.10
N TYR A 112 -4.75 0.57 16.46
CA TYR A 112 -3.33 0.64 16.12
C TYR A 112 -3.06 0.49 14.63
N GLY A 113 -3.90 -0.28 13.92
CA GLY A 113 -3.83 -0.40 12.47
C GLY A 113 -4.15 0.93 11.78
N SER A 114 -5.18 1.64 12.25
CA SER A 114 -5.52 2.97 11.71
C SER A 114 -4.45 4.02 12.01
N ALA A 115 -3.85 3.98 13.20
CA ALA A 115 -2.76 4.88 13.57
C ALA A 115 -1.51 4.60 12.73
N ALA A 116 -1.13 3.33 12.57
CA ALA A 116 -0.02 2.93 11.71
C ALA A 116 -0.25 3.34 10.25
N LEU A 117 -1.48 3.21 9.74
CA LEU A 117 -1.81 3.68 8.40
C LEU A 117 -1.60 5.20 8.28
N ALA A 118 -2.17 5.98 9.20
CA ALA A 118 -2.07 7.44 9.20
C ALA A 118 -0.62 7.94 9.25
N GLU A 119 0.23 7.29 10.06
CA GLU A 119 1.65 7.61 10.19
C GLU A 119 2.45 7.36 8.90
N ASN A 120 1.95 6.49 8.01
CA ASN A 120 2.63 6.08 6.78
C ASN A 120 2.07 6.73 5.49
N VAL A 121 0.98 7.50 5.57
CA VAL A 121 0.37 8.15 4.38
C VAL A 121 1.38 9.04 3.64
N ALA A 122 2.12 9.88 4.37
CA ALA A 122 3.10 10.78 3.77
C ALA A 122 4.27 10.04 3.09
N ASP A 123 4.62 8.83 3.57
CA ASP A 123 5.63 8.00 2.94
C ASP A 123 5.10 7.34 1.65
N LEU A 124 3.82 6.94 1.65
CA LEU A 124 3.15 6.45 0.43
C LEU A 124 3.12 7.51 -0.66
N GLU A 125 2.69 8.73 -0.33
CA GLU A 125 2.65 9.85 -1.27
C GLU A 125 4.04 10.10 -1.88
N ARG A 126 5.07 10.15 -1.03
CA ARG A 126 6.47 10.28 -1.48
C ARG A 126 6.90 9.10 -2.37
N GLY A 127 6.52 7.88 -2.00
CA GLY A 127 6.83 6.68 -2.78
C GLY A 127 6.18 6.70 -4.17
N ILE A 128 4.95 7.20 -4.26
CA ILE A 128 4.23 7.42 -5.52
C ILE A 128 4.96 8.47 -6.38
N ASP A 129 5.35 9.60 -5.79
CA ASP A 129 6.08 10.65 -6.52
C ASP A 129 7.40 10.11 -7.09
N ILE A 130 8.17 9.39 -6.27
CA ILE A 130 9.41 8.74 -6.72
C ILE A 130 9.13 7.73 -7.84
N ALA A 131 8.06 6.95 -7.72
CA ALA A 131 7.68 5.96 -8.72
C ALA A 131 7.36 6.60 -10.08
N LEU A 132 6.67 7.74 -10.07
CA LEU A 132 6.35 8.52 -11.27
C LEU A 132 7.60 9.14 -11.89
N GLN A 133 8.45 9.80 -11.10
CA GLN A 133 9.71 10.37 -11.58
C GLN A 133 10.63 9.30 -12.20
N GLN A 134 10.68 8.11 -11.61
CA GLN A 134 11.44 6.99 -12.16
C GLN A 134 10.84 6.48 -13.48
N ALA A 135 9.51 6.49 -13.61
CA ALA A 135 8.84 6.10 -14.84
C ALA A 135 9.08 7.11 -15.98
N GLU A 136 9.01 8.41 -15.69
CA GLU A 136 9.35 9.49 -16.62
C GLU A 136 10.80 9.38 -17.10
N LYS A 137 11.75 9.25 -16.17
CA LYS A 137 13.16 9.07 -16.49
C LYS A 137 13.41 7.82 -17.33
N ALA A 138 12.72 6.71 -17.05
CA ALA A 138 12.84 5.47 -17.83
C ALA A 138 12.27 5.61 -19.25
N ALA A 139 11.27 6.47 -19.44
CA ALA A 139 10.76 6.84 -20.76
C ALA A 139 11.64 7.88 -21.49
N GLY A 140 12.66 8.42 -20.83
CA GLY A 140 13.54 9.45 -21.38
C GLY A 140 12.84 10.79 -21.54
N LEU A 141 11.99 11.13 -20.56
CA LEU A 141 11.35 12.43 -20.34
C LEU A 141 12.08 13.19 -19.22
#